data_AF-A0A832LS35-F1
#
_entry.id   AF-A0A832LS35-F1
#
_cell.length_a   1.000
_cell.length_b   1.000
_cell.length_c   1.000
_cell.angle_alpha   90.00
_cell.angle_beta   90.00
_cell.angle_gamma   90.00
#
_symmetry.space_group_name_H-M   'P 1'
#
loop_
_entity.id
_entity.type
_entity.pdbx_description
1 polymer ?
#
loop_
_entity_poly.entity_id
_entity_poly.type
_entity_poly.pdbx_seq_one_letter_code
_entity_poly.pdbx_strand_id
1 'polypeptide(L)'
;MLCRLFLLLVIGPATVWAGDKSFVLTNAGKYRNQAQFTSSAPLETIVGTADGFSGEFMLDIGEFKRASGTITLQVRSMKTGNSTRDG
;
A
#
# COMPACT_ATOMS: atom_id res chain seq x y z
N MET A 1 53.36 -21.66 -30.00
CA MET A 1 53.52 -21.52 -28.54
C MET A 1 52.81 -20.26 -28.08
N LEU A 2 52.30 -20.28 -26.84
CA LEU A 2 51.62 -19.21 -26.11
C LEU A 2 50.10 -19.06 -26.31
N CYS A 3 49.41 -20.13 -25.87
CA CYS A 3 48.12 -20.05 -25.20
C CYS A 3 48.30 -19.36 -23.84
N ARG A 4 47.50 -18.33 -23.54
CA ARG A 4 46.91 -18.02 -22.21
C ARG A 4 46.25 -16.63 -22.24
N LEU A 5 44.98 -16.60 -22.62
CA LEU A 5 44.08 -15.47 -22.39
C LEU A 5 43.37 -15.74 -21.05
N PHE A 6 43.79 -15.03 -19.99
CA PHE A 6 43.14 -15.10 -18.68
C PHE A 6 41.92 -14.18 -18.69
N LEU A 7 40.74 -14.74 -18.96
CA LEU A 7 39.46 -14.06 -18.78
C LEU A 7 39.02 -14.24 -17.31
N LEU A 8 39.37 -13.28 -16.46
CA LEU A 8 38.98 -13.28 -15.05
C LEU A 8 37.54 -12.69 -14.96
N LEU A 9 36.55 -13.57 -15.02
CA LEU A 9 35.14 -13.22 -14.85
C LEU A 9 34.89 -12.90 -13.36
N VAL A 10 34.95 -11.63 -12.99
CA VAL A 10 34.54 -11.17 -11.66
C VAL A 10 33.01 -11.28 -11.58
N ILE A 11 32.51 -12.43 -11.10
CA ILE A 11 31.12 -12.59 -10.71
C ILE A 11 30.96 -11.89 -9.37
N GLY A 12 30.75 -10.57 -9.40
CA GLY A 12 30.34 -9.83 -8.22
C GLY A 12 28.91 -10.26 -7.83
N PRO A 13 28.62 -10.56 -6.55
CA PRO A 13 27.25 -10.73 -6.13
C PRO A 13 26.53 -9.38 -6.29
N ALA A 14 25.57 -9.32 -7.21
CA ALA A 14 24.63 -8.21 -7.29
C ALA A 14 23.71 -8.29 -6.06
N THR A 15 24.12 -7.69 -4.95
CA THR A 15 23.24 -7.48 -3.81
C THR A 15 22.27 -6.36 -4.20
N VAL A 16 21.12 -6.74 -4.75
CA VAL A 16 19.97 -5.85 -4.85
C VAL A 16 19.56 -5.50 -3.43
N TRP A 17 19.98 -4.32 -2.96
CA TRP A 17 19.40 -3.71 -1.77
C TRP A 17 17.93 -3.44 -2.08
N ALA A 18 17.04 -4.12 -1.37
CA ALA A 18 15.61 -3.85 -1.40
C ALA A 18 15.40 -2.47 -0.75
N GLY A 19 15.48 -1.41 -1.56
CA GLY A 19 15.27 -0.02 -1.14
C GLY A 19 13.79 0.37 -1.15
N ASP A 20 13.52 1.61 -0.73
CA ASP A 20 12.16 2.15 -0.64
C ASP A 20 11.35 1.95 -1.93
N LYS A 21 10.12 1.45 -1.78
CA LYS A 21 9.17 1.31 -2.88
C LYS A 21 7.96 2.18 -2.63
N SER A 22 7.57 2.93 -3.67
CA SER A 22 6.36 3.73 -3.64
C SER A 22 5.12 2.94 -4.06
N PHE A 23 4.02 3.18 -3.35
CA PHE A 23 2.72 2.55 -3.56
C PHE A 23 1.65 3.64 -3.69
N VAL A 24 1.08 3.73 -4.90
CA VAL A 24 -0.06 4.62 -5.17
C VAL A 24 -1.36 3.90 -4.84
N LEU A 25 -2.19 4.52 -4.00
CA LEU A 25 -3.50 4.00 -3.62
C LEU A 25 -4.48 4.17 -4.78
N THR A 26 -4.91 3.05 -5.36
CA THR A 26 -5.92 3.02 -6.42
C THR A 26 -6.84 1.82 -6.28
N ASN A 27 -8.12 2.02 -6.61
CA ASN A 27 -9.13 0.97 -6.70
C ASN A 27 -9.34 0.48 -8.14
N ALA A 28 -8.40 0.77 -9.04
CA ALA A 28 -8.47 0.38 -10.45
C ALA A 28 -7.97 -1.06 -10.69
N GLY A 29 -8.64 -1.77 -11.60
CA GLY A 29 -8.24 -3.11 -12.03
C GLY A 29 -8.25 -4.12 -10.90
N LYS A 30 -7.07 -4.69 -10.60
CA LYS A 30 -6.91 -5.71 -9.54
C LYS A 30 -6.68 -5.14 -8.14
N TYR A 31 -6.52 -3.82 -8.03
CA TYR A 31 -6.20 -3.17 -6.75
C TYR A 31 -7.48 -2.79 -6.00
N ARG A 32 -7.46 -2.97 -4.68
CA ARG A 32 -8.58 -2.71 -3.77
C ARG A 32 -8.02 -2.11 -2.48
N ASN A 33 -8.55 -0.96 -2.08
CA ASN A 33 -8.32 -0.29 -0.81
C ASN A 33 -9.67 -0.16 -0.10
N GLN A 34 -9.71 -0.45 1.19
CA GLN A 34 -10.92 -0.42 1.99
C GLN A 34 -10.62 0.21 3.35
N ALA A 35 -11.48 1.13 3.77
CA ALA A 35 -11.50 1.65 5.13
C ALA A 35 -12.74 1.06 5.78
N GLN A 36 -12.58 0.61 7.01
CA GLN A 36 -13.68 0.22 7.86
C GLN A 36 -13.65 1.09 9.10
N PHE A 37 -14.82 1.57 9.51
CA PHE A 37 -14.99 2.29 10.75
C PHE A 37 -16.07 1.63 11.57
N THR A 38 -15.87 1.63 12.89
CA THR A 38 -16.81 1.10 13.85
C THR A 38 -17.20 2.21 14.80
N SER A 39 -18.50 2.46 14.91
CA SER A 39 -19.09 3.40 15.86
C SER A 39 -19.94 2.59 16.82
N SER A 40 -19.59 2.61 18.10
CA SER A 40 -20.34 1.90 19.14
C SER A 40 -21.13 2.90 19.97
N ALA A 41 -22.41 2.62 20.16
CA ALA A 41 -23.36 3.33 21.01
C ALA A 41 -24.04 2.34 21.96
N PRO A 42 -24.65 2.78 23.08
CA PRO A 42 -25.21 1.89 24.09
C PRO A 42 -26.24 0.86 23.59
N LEU A 43 -26.93 1.16 22.49
CA LEU A 43 -28.00 0.32 21.93
C LEU A 43 -27.68 -0.19 20.52
N GLU A 44 -26.55 0.20 19.94
CA GLU A 44 -26.22 -0.14 18.55
C GLU A 44 -24.72 -0.08 18.28
N THR A 45 -24.24 -0.97 17.42
CA THR A 45 -22.90 -0.84 16.81
C THR A 45 -23.05 -0.74 15.31
N ILE A 46 -22.46 0.31 14.74
CA ILE A 46 -22.54 0.61 13.33
C ILE A 46 -21.16 0.38 12.73
N VAL A 47 -21.11 -0.55 11.78
CA VAL A 47 -19.92 -0.82 10.98
C VAL A 47 -20.15 -0.23 9.60
N GLY A 48 -19.27 0.66 9.20
CA GLY A 48 -19.31 1.24 7.87
C GLY A 48 -18.00 1.07 7.11
N THR A 49 -18.09 1.28 5.80
CA THR A 49 -16.97 1.19 4.87
C THR A 49 -16.81 2.50 4.12
N ALA A 50 -15.64 2.72 3.53
CA ALA A 50 -15.41 3.81 2.60
C ALA A 50 -14.48 3.35 1.47
N ASP A 51 -14.69 3.86 0.27
CA ASP A 51 -13.99 3.46 -0.97
C ASP A 51 -13.28 4.63 -1.70
N GLY A 52 -13.49 5.88 -1.27
CA GLY A 52 -12.89 7.09 -1.84
C GLY A 52 -11.44 7.32 -1.43
N PHE A 53 -10.58 6.33 -1.67
CA PHE A 53 -9.14 6.39 -1.37
C PHE A 53 -8.35 7.09 -2.45
N SER A 54 -7.36 7.86 -2.01
CA SER A 54 -6.29 8.40 -2.85
C SER A 54 -5.04 8.65 -2.01
N GLY A 55 -3.91 8.84 -2.69
CA GLY A 55 -2.63 9.14 -2.04
C GLY A 55 -1.56 8.11 -2.38
N GLU A 56 -0.44 8.23 -1.68
CA GLU A 56 0.77 7.47 -1.94
C GLU A 56 1.52 7.28 -0.63
N PHE A 57 2.14 6.11 -0.48
CA PHE A 57 3.06 5.84 0.61
C PHE A 57 4.30 5.10 0.11
N MET A 58 5.43 5.41 0.73
CA MET A 58 6.69 4.70 0.58
C MET A 58 6.81 3.65 1.68
N LEU A 59 7.28 2.47 1.32
CA LEU A 59 7.58 1.38 2.24
C LEU A 59 8.99 0.86 1.95
N ASP A 60 9.81 0.79 2.99
CA ASP A 60 11.07 0.06 2.95
C ASP A 60 10.75 -1.45 2.91
N ILE A 61 11.04 -2.07 1.77
CA ILE A 61 10.82 -3.51 1.55
C ILE A 61 11.98 -4.38 2.04
N GLY A 62 13.13 -3.78 2.38
CA GLY A 62 14.21 -4.44 3.10
C GLY A 62 13.95 -4.48 4.61
N GLU A 63 13.30 -3.45 5.14
CA GLU A 63 12.88 -3.36 6.53
C GLU A 63 11.47 -2.75 6.66
N PHE A 64 10.44 -3.60 6.75
CA PHE A 64 9.00 -3.25 6.88
C PHE A 64 8.62 -2.34 8.07
N LYS A 65 9.60 -1.82 8.82
CA LYS A 65 9.41 -0.97 9.99
C LYS A 65 9.18 0.50 9.64
N ARG A 66 9.39 0.90 8.38
CA ARG A 66 9.25 2.29 7.94
C ARG A 66 8.30 2.41 6.75
N ALA A 67 7.13 2.97 7.03
CA ALA A 67 6.20 3.45 6.03
C ALA A 67 5.93 4.93 6.26
N SER A 68 5.97 5.74 5.21
CA SER A 68 5.67 7.16 5.26
C SER A 68 4.87 7.57 4.03
N GLY A 69 3.93 8.50 4.18
CA GLY A 69 3.06 8.87 3.07
C GLY A 69 1.83 9.63 3.52
N THR A 70 0.96 9.92 2.55
CA THR A 70 -0.33 10.57 2.77
C THR A 70 -1.43 9.70 2.22
N ILE A 71 -2.43 9.41 3.04
CA ILE A 71 -3.65 8.72 2.66
C ILE A 71 -4.79 9.72 2.81
N THR A 72 -5.52 9.95 1.72
CA THR A 72 -6.73 10.76 1.73
C THR A 72 -7.94 9.88 1.52
N LEU A 73 -8.90 9.98 2.44
CA LEU A 73 -10.19 9.30 2.37
C LEU A 73 -11.32 10.32 2.24
N GLN A 74 -12.14 10.18 1.21
CA GLN A 74 -13.28 11.07 1.00
C GLN A 74 -14.42 10.71 1.96
N VAL A 75 -14.78 11.62 2.88
CA VAL A 75 -15.87 11.39 3.85
C VAL A 75 -17.20 11.08 3.17
N ARG A 76 -17.48 11.70 2.02
CA ARG A 76 -18.71 11.46 1.24
C ARG A 76 -18.82 10.03 0.71
N SER A 77 -17.72 9.29 0.66
CA SER A 77 -17.70 7.90 0.22
C SER A 77 -18.01 6.91 1.35
N MET A 78 -18.26 7.38 2.57
CA MET A 78 -18.62 6.52 3.69
C MET A 78 -20.01 5.92 3.49
N LYS A 79 -20.14 4.64 3.82
CA LYS A 79 -21.37 3.85 3.74
C LYS A 79 -21.54 3.04 5.02
N THR A 80 -22.70 3.12 5.65
CA THR A 80 -23.08 2.27 6.78
C THR A 80 -24.09 1.20 6.40
N GLY A 81 -24.47 1.15 5.12
CA GLY A 81 -25.48 0.21 4.63
C GLY A 81 -26.91 0.66 4.91
N ASN A 82 -27.10 1.91 5.37
CA ASN A 82 -28.41 2.51 5.60
C ASN A 82 -28.48 3.84 4.84
N SER A 83 -29.32 3.88 3.80
CA SER A 83 -29.45 5.04 2.91
C SER A 83 -29.89 6.32 3.62
N THR A 84 -30.64 6.22 4.70
CA THR A 84 -31.10 7.38 5.48
C THR A 84 -29.94 8.03 6.25
N ARG A 85 -28.91 7.24 6.61
CA ARG A 85 -27.70 7.70 7.28
C ARG A 85 -26.59 8.08 6.28
N ASP A 86 -26.58 7.42 5.12
CA ASP A 86 -25.59 7.62 4.05
C ASP A 86 -25.94 8.77 3.09
N GLY A 87 -27.13 9.35 3.23
CA GLY A 87 -27.70 10.42 2.40
C GLY A 87 -27.27 11.81 2.78
#